data_AF-A0A7W7C7C1-F1
#
_entry.id   AF-A0A7W7C7C1-F1
#
_cell.length_a   1.000
_cell.length_b   1.000
_cell.length_c   1.000
_cell.angle_alpha   90.00
_cell.angle_beta   90.00
_cell.angle_gamma   90.00
#
_symmetry.space_group_name_H-M   'P 1'
#
loop_
_entity.id
_entity.type
_entity.pdbx_description
1 polymer ?
#
loop_
_entity_poly.entity_id
_entity_poly.type
_entity_poly.pdbx_seq_one_letter_code
_entity_poly.pdbx_strand_id
1 'polypeptide(L)'
;MREKRSRPAGSAVDWQECLRLRPALLRLAGARCPAGAEPEDLVHEALTQAAELGRVPPDRLAAFLALVVRRLCAEEHRRQHEDAELFDHPRLRPGTPEDPTERVNDRLEGRWFRQRLREFSTRDRNLLLLFADGLPHTEIARELRTTVGATQSALHRIRERLR
;
A
#
# COMPACT_ATOMS: atom_id res chain seq x y z
N MET A 1 -29.42 17.78 -60.97
CA MET A 1 -28.07 18.05 -60.44
C MET A 1 -27.93 17.33 -59.11
N ARG A 2 -27.17 16.23 -59.07
CA ARG A 2 -26.81 15.55 -57.81
C ARG A 2 -25.55 16.23 -57.27
N GLU A 3 -25.66 16.90 -56.13
CA GLU A 3 -24.50 17.46 -55.44
C GLU A 3 -23.55 16.34 -55.00
N LYS A 4 -22.37 16.35 -55.61
CA LYS A 4 -21.19 15.60 -55.17
C LYS A 4 -20.77 16.13 -53.80
N ARG A 5 -21.17 15.45 -52.72
CA ARG A 5 -20.48 15.57 -51.43
C ARG A 5 -19.12 14.89 -51.54
N SER A 6 -18.08 15.64 -51.90
CA SER A 6 -16.69 15.20 -51.70
C SER A 6 -16.40 15.19 -50.20
N ARG A 7 -16.29 14.00 -49.60
CA ARG A 7 -15.71 13.84 -48.25
C ARG A 7 -14.19 14.03 -48.36
N PRO A 8 -13.57 15.01 -47.66
CA PRO A 8 -12.13 15.08 -47.57
C PRO A 8 -11.59 14.03 -46.59
N ALA A 9 -10.29 13.76 -46.70
CA ALA A 9 -9.52 12.75 -45.98
C ALA A 9 -9.75 12.72 -44.46
N GLY A 10 -9.80 11.50 -43.90
CA GLY A 10 -9.77 11.20 -42.45
C GLY A 10 -10.98 11.71 -41.68
N SER A 11 -12.03 10.90 -41.53
CA SER A 11 -13.22 11.31 -40.79
C SER A 11 -12.89 11.59 -39.32
N ALA A 12 -12.90 12.87 -38.93
CA ALA A 12 -12.86 13.29 -37.54
C ALA A 12 -13.84 12.47 -36.69
N VAL A 13 -13.45 12.13 -35.45
CA VAL A 13 -14.29 11.36 -34.52
C VAL A 13 -15.65 12.03 -34.35
N ASP A 14 -16.71 11.23 -34.26
CA ASP A 14 -18.05 11.74 -34.03
C ASP A 14 -18.20 12.18 -32.56
N TRP A 15 -17.92 13.46 -32.30
CA TRP A 15 -17.99 14.04 -30.96
C TRP A 15 -19.38 13.98 -30.34
N GLN A 16 -20.44 14.06 -31.15
CA GLN A 16 -21.81 14.01 -30.63
C GLN A 16 -22.11 12.61 -30.08
N GLU A 17 -21.65 11.58 -30.79
CA GLU A 17 -21.75 10.20 -30.33
C GLU A 17 -20.86 9.93 -29.11
N CYS A 18 -19.63 10.46 -29.08
CA CYS A 18 -18.76 10.40 -27.91
C CYS A 18 -19.42 10.98 -26.65
N LEU A 19 -20.04 12.16 -26.76
CA LEU A 19 -20.74 12.80 -25.64
C LEU A 19 -21.96 12.00 -25.19
N ARG A 20 -22.68 11.37 -26.13
CA ARG A 20 -23.80 10.45 -25.82
C ARG A 20 -23.35 9.23 -25.04
N LEU A 21 -22.16 8.70 -25.34
CA LEU A 21 -21.58 7.52 -24.69
C LEU A 21 -20.93 7.82 -23.33
N ARG A 22 -20.50 9.07 -23.09
CA ARG A 22 -19.77 9.49 -21.89
C ARG A 22 -20.39 9.01 -20.56
N PRO A 23 -21.70 9.14 -20.28
CA PRO A 23 -22.28 8.66 -19.02
C PRO A 23 -22.13 7.14 -18.81
N ALA A 24 -22.19 6.35 -19.89
CA ALA A 24 -21.98 4.91 -19.80
C ALA A 24 -20.51 4.56 -19.56
N LEU A 25 -19.59 5.32 -20.16
CA LEU A 25 -18.15 5.17 -19.95
C LEU A 25 -17.75 5.55 -18.53
N LEU A 26 -18.34 6.61 -17.95
CA LEU A 26 -18.11 7.00 -16.56
C LEU A 26 -18.59 5.94 -15.57
N ARG A 27 -19.76 5.33 -15.81
CA ARG A 27 -20.21 4.18 -15.00
C ARG A 27 -19.28 2.98 -15.12
N LEU A 28 -18.78 2.70 -16.33
CA LEU A 28 -17.82 1.62 -16.56
C LEU A 28 -16.50 1.88 -15.84
N ALA A 29 -15.97 3.10 -15.95
CA ALA A 29 -14.75 3.52 -15.28
C ALA A 29 -14.93 3.47 -13.76
N GLY A 30 -15.99 4.08 -13.21
CA GLY A 30 -16.26 4.07 -11.77
C GLY A 30 -16.40 2.66 -11.17
N ALA A 31 -16.90 1.70 -11.95
CA ALA A 31 -17.01 0.30 -11.51
C ALA A 31 -15.68 -0.49 -11.59
N ARG A 32 -14.63 0.05 -12.21
CA ARG A 32 -13.39 -0.67 -12.52
C ARG A 32 -12.11 0.03 -12.12
N CYS A 33 -12.15 1.35 -11.89
CA CYS A 33 -11.01 2.12 -11.43
C CYS A 33 -10.61 1.69 -10.02
N PRO A 34 -9.30 1.67 -9.71
CA PRO A 34 -8.87 1.53 -8.33
C PRO A 34 -9.22 2.77 -7.50
N ALA A 35 -9.18 2.64 -6.18
CA ALA A 35 -9.38 3.77 -5.27
C ALA A 35 -8.29 4.82 -5.48
N GLY A 36 -8.68 6.09 -5.65
CA GLY A 36 -7.75 7.21 -5.89
C GLY A 36 -7.57 7.60 -7.36
N ALA A 37 -8.02 6.78 -8.31
CA ALA A 37 -8.12 7.17 -9.71
C ALA A 37 -9.45 7.90 -9.98
N GLU A 38 -9.42 8.98 -10.75
CA GLU A 38 -10.61 9.74 -11.14
C GLU A 38 -11.22 9.16 -12.44
N PRO A 39 -12.46 8.63 -12.41
CA PRO A 39 -13.08 8.04 -13.60
C PRO A 39 -13.21 9.01 -14.78
N GLU A 40 -13.39 10.30 -14.52
CA GLU A 40 -13.48 11.32 -15.55
C GLU A 40 -12.20 11.43 -16.39
N ASP A 41 -11.03 11.37 -15.75
CA ASP A 41 -9.73 11.48 -16.41
C ASP A 41 -9.50 10.32 -17.38
N LEU A 42 -9.87 9.10 -16.98
CA LEU A 42 -9.74 7.93 -17.86
C LEU A 42 -10.70 7.99 -19.05
N VAL A 43 -11.92 8.52 -18.84
CA VAL A 43 -12.87 8.72 -19.94
C VAL A 43 -12.37 9.82 -20.87
N HIS A 44 -11.83 10.91 -20.33
CA HIS A 44 -11.24 11.98 -21.14
C HIS A 44 -10.09 11.46 -22.01
N GLU A 45 -9.16 10.73 -21.41
CA GLU A 45 -8.04 10.10 -22.12
C GLU A 45 -8.52 9.14 -23.22
N ALA A 46 -9.56 8.35 -22.96
CA ALA A 46 -10.14 7.47 -23.97
C ALA A 46 -10.74 8.23 -25.17
N LEU A 47 -11.39 9.37 -24.91
CA LEU A 47 -11.92 10.24 -25.95
C LEU A 47 -10.80 10.90 -26.77
N THR A 48 -9.72 11.34 -26.11
CA THR A 48 -8.52 11.88 -26.77
C THR A 48 -7.89 10.85 -27.70
N GLN A 49 -7.69 9.61 -27.23
CA GLN A 49 -7.15 8.53 -28.07
C GLN A 49 -8.05 8.21 -29.27
N ALA A 50 -9.39 8.29 -29.12
CA ALA A 50 -10.31 8.11 -30.24
C ALA A 50 -10.18 9.23 -31.29
N ALA A 51 -10.00 10.47 -30.83
CA ALA A 51 -9.81 11.64 -31.68
C ALA A 51 -8.48 11.56 -32.45
N GLU A 52 -7.39 11.19 -31.77
CA GLU A 52 -6.06 11.00 -32.37
C GLU A 52 -6.05 9.91 -33.43
N LEU A 53 -6.77 8.81 -33.19
CA LEU A 53 -6.86 7.73 -34.16
C LEU A 53 -7.63 8.16 -35.43
N GLY A 54 -8.62 9.05 -35.31
CA GLY A 54 -9.27 9.75 -36.42
C GLY A 54 -9.94 8.88 -37.49
N ARG A 55 -10.10 7.57 -37.25
CA ARG A 55 -10.65 6.61 -38.22
C ARG A 55 -11.48 5.50 -37.58
N VAL A 56 -12.00 5.74 -36.37
CA VAL A 56 -12.87 4.78 -35.68
C VAL A 56 -14.24 4.76 -36.35
N PRO A 57 -14.69 3.62 -36.92
CA PRO A 57 -16.03 3.52 -37.50
C PRO A 57 -17.11 3.81 -36.45
N PRO A 58 -18.17 4.57 -36.77
CA PRO A 58 -19.22 4.92 -35.80
C PRO A 58 -19.87 3.71 -35.13
N ASP A 59 -20.08 2.62 -35.87
CA ASP A 59 -20.62 1.35 -35.38
C ASP A 59 -19.72 0.64 -34.37
N ARG A 60 -18.42 0.99 -34.34
CA ARG A 60 -17.41 0.40 -33.44
C ARG A 60 -16.98 1.35 -32.33
N LEU A 61 -17.38 2.62 -32.38
CA LEU A 61 -16.92 3.65 -31.45
C LEU A 61 -17.20 3.29 -29.99
N ALA A 62 -18.40 2.80 -29.68
CA ALA A 62 -18.76 2.38 -28.33
C ALA A 62 -17.90 1.23 -27.81
N ALA A 63 -17.65 0.21 -28.64
CA ALA A 63 -16.82 -0.94 -28.27
C ALA A 63 -15.35 -0.54 -28.11
N PHE A 64 -14.86 0.34 -28.99
CA PHE A 64 -13.51 0.89 -28.92
C PHE A 64 -13.30 1.66 -27.61
N LEU A 65 -14.18 2.63 -27.30
CA LEU A 65 -14.07 3.44 -26.09
C LEU A 65 -14.16 2.59 -24.82
N ALA A 66 -15.08 1.61 -24.79
CA ALA A 66 -15.18 0.69 -23.67
C ALA A 66 -13.90 -0.16 -23.48
N LEU A 67 -13.26 -0.59 -24.58
CA LEU A 67 -11.99 -1.30 -24.52
C LEU A 67 -10.86 -0.41 -23.99
N VAL A 68 -10.76 0.82 -24.48
CA VAL A 68 -9.74 1.78 -24.04
C VAL A 68 -9.91 2.12 -22.56
N VAL A 69 -11.14 2.43 -22.10
CA VAL A 69 -11.41 2.67 -20.68
C VAL A 69 -10.99 1.48 -19.82
N ARG A 70 -11.33 0.24 -20.20
CA ARG A 70 -10.90 -0.95 -19.44
C ARG A 70 -9.38 -1.11 -19.41
N ARG A 71 -8.70 -0.84 -20.53
CA ARG A 71 -7.23 -0.86 -20.61
C ARG A 71 -6.62 0.16 -19.64
N LEU A 72 -7.15 1.38 -19.64
CA LEU A 72 -6.69 2.47 -18.79
C LEU A 72 -6.94 2.16 -17.30
N CYS A 73 -8.11 1.63 -16.93
CA CYS A 73 -8.33 1.18 -15.55
C CYS A 73 -7.31 0.10 -15.14
N ALA A 74 -7.04 -0.88 -16.00
CA ALA A 74 -6.09 -1.96 -15.71
C ALA A 74 -4.63 -1.46 -15.60
N GLU A 75 -4.27 -0.45 -16.39
CA GLU A 75 -2.99 0.26 -16.28
C GLU A 75 -2.88 0.97 -14.93
N GLU A 76 -3.94 1.65 -14.50
CA GLU A 76 -3.95 2.35 -13.22
C GLU A 76 -3.83 1.38 -12.03
N HIS A 77 -4.49 0.22 -12.09
CA HIS A 77 -4.27 -0.85 -11.11
C HIS A 77 -2.81 -1.32 -11.05
N ARG A 78 -2.15 -1.46 -12.21
CA ARG A 78 -0.72 -1.83 -12.24
C ARG A 78 0.15 -0.74 -11.63
N ARG A 79 -0.07 0.51 -12.00
CA ARG A 79 0.68 1.66 -11.47
C ARG A 79 0.56 1.76 -9.96
N GLN A 80 -0.65 1.63 -9.41
CA GLN A 80 -0.83 1.65 -7.95
C GLN A 80 -0.12 0.49 -7.25
N HIS A 81 -0.10 -0.70 -7.86
CA HIS A 81 0.63 -1.83 -7.30
C HIS A 81 2.14 -1.59 -7.34
N GLU A 82 2.66 -1.10 -8.46
CA GLU A 82 4.08 -0.75 -8.62
C GLU A 82 4.50 0.37 -7.66
N ASP A 83 3.67 1.41 -7.51
CA ASP A 83 3.90 2.50 -6.56
C ASP A 83 3.90 1.98 -5.12
N ALA A 84 2.95 1.12 -4.75
CA ALA A 84 2.91 0.51 -3.43
C ALA A 84 4.18 -0.32 -3.14
N GLU A 85 4.63 -1.13 -4.11
CA GLU A 85 5.90 -1.88 -4.01
C GLU A 85 7.11 -0.94 -3.90
N LEU A 86 7.10 0.18 -4.63
CA LEU A 86 8.17 1.17 -4.60
C LEU A 86 8.23 1.91 -3.26
N PHE A 87 7.08 2.31 -2.71
CA PHE A 87 6.99 2.96 -1.40
C PHE A 87 7.39 2.06 -0.23
N ASP A 88 7.20 0.75 -0.36
CA ASP A 88 7.65 -0.25 0.62
C ASP A 88 9.10 -0.70 0.39
N HIS A 89 9.74 -0.26 -0.71
CA HIS A 89 11.08 -0.73 -1.05
C HIS A 89 12.13 -0.24 0.00
N PRO A 90 12.89 -1.14 0.66
CA PRO A 90 13.82 -0.79 1.73
C PRO A 90 14.94 0.17 1.33
N ARG A 91 15.27 0.27 0.03
CA ARG A 91 16.26 1.25 -0.47
C ARG A 91 15.69 2.66 -0.61
N LEU A 92 14.37 2.80 -0.71
CA LEU A 92 13.66 4.08 -0.85
C LEU A 92 13.06 4.56 0.47
N ARG A 93 13.01 3.67 1.47
CA ARG A 93 12.89 4.05 2.88
C ARG A 93 14.28 4.18 3.47
N PRO A 94 14.91 5.38 3.46
CA PRO A 94 16.10 5.56 4.27
C PRO A 94 15.68 5.28 5.71
N GLY A 95 16.18 4.19 6.28
CA GLY A 95 16.12 4.02 7.73
C GLY A 95 16.75 5.25 8.38
N THR A 96 16.36 5.55 9.62
CA THR A 96 17.12 6.51 10.42
C THR A 96 18.59 6.12 10.38
N PRO A 97 19.52 7.01 9.99
CA PRO A 97 20.94 6.71 9.99
C PRO A 97 21.34 6.30 11.40
N GLU A 98 21.49 5.00 11.61
CA GLU A 98 21.85 4.44 12.89
C GLU A 98 23.38 4.47 12.98
N ASP A 99 23.90 5.09 14.04
CA ASP A 99 25.34 5.25 14.21
C ASP A 99 26.01 3.87 14.24
N PRO A 100 27.09 3.63 13.46
CA PRO A 100 27.75 2.33 13.44
C PRO A 100 28.21 1.86 14.83
N THR A 101 28.55 2.78 15.74
CA THR A 101 28.93 2.46 17.12
C THR A 101 27.72 1.98 17.91
N GLU A 102 26.60 2.68 17.80
CA GLU A 102 25.31 2.31 18.42
C GLU A 102 24.87 0.92 17.93
N ARG A 103 24.91 0.65 16.63
CA ARG A 103 24.62 -0.67 16.04
C ARG A 103 25.47 -1.80 16.59
N VAL A 104 26.77 -1.55 16.77
CA VAL A 104 27.70 -2.54 17.30
C VAL A 104 27.42 -2.73 18.79
N ASN A 105 27.16 -1.66 19.52
CA ASN A 105 26.83 -1.71 20.94
C ASN A 105 25.55 -2.52 21.19
N ASP A 106 24.45 -2.21 20.49
CA ASP A 106 23.18 -2.94 20.57
C ASP A 106 23.34 -4.44 20.31
N ARG A 107 24.18 -4.80 19.33
CA ARG A 107 24.48 -6.20 19.02
C ARG A 107 25.33 -6.87 20.10
N LEU A 108 26.21 -6.15 20.77
CA LEU A 108 27.04 -6.66 21.86
C LEU A 108 26.21 -6.78 23.14
N GLU A 109 25.47 -5.74 23.52
CA GLU A 109 24.53 -5.72 24.63
C GLU A 109 23.47 -6.81 24.47
N GLY A 110 22.84 -6.92 23.29
CA GLY A 110 21.86 -7.95 23.00
C GLY A 110 22.44 -9.38 23.00
N ARG A 111 23.73 -9.56 22.70
CA ARG A 111 24.42 -10.86 22.86
C ARG A 111 24.69 -11.16 24.33
N TRP A 112 25.24 -10.21 25.07
CA TRP A 112 25.48 -10.32 26.50
C TRP A 112 24.20 -10.62 27.28
N PHE A 113 23.11 -9.89 26.99
CA PHE A 113 21.81 -10.06 27.64
C PHE A 113 21.21 -11.44 27.34
N ARG A 114 21.27 -11.91 26.09
CA ARG A 114 20.81 -13.26 25.71
C ARG A 114 21.59 -14.36 26.42
N GLN A 115 22.89 -14.17 26.65
CA GLN A 115 23.70 -15.13 27.40
C GLN A 115 23.28 -15.17 28.87
N ARG A 116 23.14 -14.01 29.52
CA ARG A 116 22.67 -13.92 30.92
C ARG A 116 21.25 -14.46 31.12
N LEU A 117 20.34 -14.21 30.17
CA LEU A 117 18.96 -14.73 30.25
C LEU A 117 18.89 -16.26 30.38
N ARG A 118 19.88 -17.01 29.89
CA ARG A 118 19.91 -18.48 30.01
C ARG A 118 20.07 -18.95 31.46
N GLU A 119 20.58 -18.11 32.36
CA GLU A 119 20.77 -18.40 33.78
C GLU A 119 19.51 -18.16 34.62
N PHE A 120 18.44 -17.66 33.99
CA PHE A 120 17.17 -17.39 34.64
C PHE A 120 16.16 -18.52 34.38
N SER A 121 15.30 -18.75 35.38
CA SER A 121 14.19 -19.67 35.23
C SER A 121 13.27 -19.24 34.08
N THR A 122 12.52 -20.18 33.50
CA THR A 122 11.53 -19.84 32.46
C THR A 122 10.52 -18.81 32.96
N ARG A 123 10.16 -18.86 34.25
CA ARG A 123 9.26 -17.89 34.88
C ARG A 123 9.84 -16.48 34.92
N ASP A 124 11.10 -16.34 35.33
CA ASP A 124 11.78 -15.04 35.39
C ASP A 124 12.01 -14.45 34.00
N ARG A 125 12.30 -15.30 33.00
CA ARG A 125 12.39 -14.88 31.59
C ARG A 125 11.06 -14.35 31.07
N ASN A 126 9.96 -15.05 31.32
CA ASN A 126 8.62 -14.61 30.91
C ASN A 126 8.23 -13.29 31.61
N LEU A 127 8.58 -13.15 32.89
CA LEU A 127 8.37 -11.90 33.64
C LEU A 127 9.15 -10.73 33.03
N LEU A 128 10.41 -10.94 32.64
CA LEU A 128 11.21 -9.91 31.98
C LEU A 128 10.67 -9.52 30.60
N LEU A 129 10.19 -10.49 29.82
CA LEU A 129 9.58 -10.22 28.50
C LEU A 129 8.33 -9.35 28.64
N LEU A 130 7.40 -9.73 29.53
CA LEU A 130 6.18 -8.95 29.77
C LEU A 130 6.50 -7.54 30.29
N PHE A 131 7.54 -7.40 31.12
CA PHE A 131 7.99 -6.08 31.59
C PHE A 131 8.61 -5.24 30.45
N ALA A 132 9.41 -5.86 29.58
CA ALA A 132 9.99 -5.20 28.40
C ALA A 132 8.93 -4.77 27.38
N ASP A 133 7.83 -5.52 27.27
CA ASP A 133 6.64 -5.17 26.48
C ASP A 133 5.81 -4.04 27.11
N GLY A 134 6.23 -3.52 28.27
CA GLY A 134 5.62 -2.35 28.92
C GLY A 134 4.40 -2.66 29.78
N LEU A 135 4.11 -3.94 30.07
CA LEU A 135 2.94 -4.29 30.89
C LEU A 135 3.12 -3.79 32.34
N PRO A 136 2.04 -3.28 32.97
CA PRO A 136 2.09 -2.89 34.37
C PRO A 136 2.20 -4.12 35.28
N HIS A 137 2.84 -3.93 36.45
CA HIS A 137 3.09 -5.01 37.42
C HIS A 137 1.84 -5.81 37.83
N THR A 138 0.66 -5.16 37.85
CA THR A 138 -0.64 -5.77 38.14
C THR A 138 -1.05 -6.77 37.06
N GLU A 139 -0.86 -6.43 35.79
CA GLU A 139 -1.17 -7.31 34.66
C GLU A 139 -0.18 -8.46 34.54
N ILE A 140 1.11 -8.19 34.77
CA ILE A 140 2.15 -9.24 34.84
C ILE A 140 1.82 -10.24 35.96
N ALA A 141 1.42 -9.74 37.14
CA ALA A 141 1.05 -10.60 38.26
C ALA A 141 -0.13 -11.51 37.91
N ARG A 142 -1.15 -10.97 37.23
CA ARG A 142 -2.30 -11.73 36.74
C ARG A 142 -1.88 -12.79 35.71
N GLU A 143 -1.08 -12.42 34.72
CA GLU A 143 -0.62 -13.31 33.64
C GLU A 143 0.20 -14.48 34.20
N LEU A 144 1.12 -14.19 35.14
CA LEU A 144 2.00 -15.17 35.76
C LEU A 144 1.41 -15.84 37.00
N ARG A 145 0.12 -15.63 37.29
CA ARG A 145 -0.63 -16.18 38.43
C ARG A 145 0.15 -16.02 39.75
N THR A 146 0.54 -14.78 40.04
CA THR A 146 1.27 -14.40 41.25
C THR A 146 0.70 -13.13 41.85
N THR A 147 1.29 -12.63 42.94
CA THR A 147 0.90 -11.37 43.55
C THR A 147 1.75 -10.22 43.03
N VAL A 148 1.23 -8.99 43.06
CA VAL A 148 1.97 -7.79 42.64
C VAL A 148 3.29 -7.65 43.40
N GLY A 149 3.27 -7.88 44.72
CA GLY A 149 4.48 -7.82 45.56
C GLY A 149 5.50 -8.91 45.20
N ALA A 150 5.05 -10.10 44.82
CA ALA A 150 5.95 -11.17 44.35
C ALA A 150 6.57 -10.83 42.99
N THR A 151 5.81 -10.25 42.05
CA THR A 151 6.32 -9.73 40.76
C THR A 151 7.39 -8.66 40.97
N GLN A 152 7.10 -7.66 41.82
CA GLN A 152 8.05 -6.58 42.14
C GLN A 152 9.33 -7.10 42.79
N SER A 153 9.19 -8.01 43.76
CA SER A 153 10.33 -8.64 44.42
C SER A 153 11.17 -9.48 43.45
N ALA A 154 10.52 -10.20 42.53
CA ALA A 154 11.21 -10.98 41.50
C ALA A 154 11.95 -10.06 40.52
N LEU A 155 11.31 -9.02 40.00
CA LEU A 155 11.96 -7.99 39.16
C LEU A 155 13.17 -7.38 39.84
N HIS A 156 13.06 -7.01 41.11
CA HIS A 156 14.17 -6.45 41.87
C HIS A 156 15.36 -7.43 41.94
N ARG A 157 15.11 -8.69 42.33
CA ARG A 157 16.17 -9.72 42.37
C ARG A 157 16.80 -9.99 41.00
N ILE A 158 16.01 -9.97 39.94
CA ILE A 158 16.50 -10.15 38.57
C ILE A 158 17.42 -8.99 38.19
N ARG A 159 17.05 -7.73 38.50
CA ARG A 159 17.87 -6.55 38.23
C ARG A 159 19.19 -6.58 39.00
N GLU A 160 19.18 -6.98 40.26
CA GLU A 160 20.42 -7.12 41.04
C GLU A 160 21.34 -8.21 40.46
N ARG A 161 20.80 -9.28 39.87
CA ARG A 161 21.59 -10.32 39.19
C ARG A 161 22.15 -9.87 37.83
N LEU A 162 21.53 -8.88 37.19
CA LEU A 162 21.94 -8.35 35.88
C LEU A 162 22.95 -7.19 35.99
N ARG A 163 23.07 -6.56 37.16
CA ARG A 163 24.18 -5.65 37.46
C ARG A 163 25.51 -6.41 37.51
#